data_AF-A0A0G1JQ80-F1
#
_entry.id   AF-A0A0G1JQ80-F1
#
_cell.length_a   1.000
_cell.length_b   1.000
_cell.length_c   1.000
_cell.angle_alpha   90.00
_cell.angle_beta   90.00
_cell.angle_gamma   90.00
#
_symmetry.space_group_name_H-M   'P 1'
#
loop_
_entity.id
_entity.type
_entity.pdbx_description
1 polymer ?
#
loop_
_entity_poly.entity_id
_entity_poly.type
_entity_poly.pdbx_seq_one_letter_code
_entity_poly.pdbx_strand_id
1 'polypeptide(L)'
;MIKPINRENWGKITPKLEQSDLTKIQIDSYKQFLEEGISESLTELNPIKDFTGKVFEFEFLSSRVGLPKITPKVAIEKGVTFEAPLWATVKLTNLHSKATQQQEIFLGDIPMMTNTGTFIINGVERVVVNQVVRSPGVYFTREVDPHSGRALHQAEIRPMRGSWLEVIVSRNDHLSVRIDRHRKVSATTLVRALGFSENAQIQELFSDVDTNKDHQYVATTLLKDTTTNTEEALLEFYQKIRQSPSPPNVL
;
A
#
# COMPACT_ATOMS: atom_id res chain seq x y z
N MET A 1 -35.32 -25.59 19.87
CA MET A 1 -35.82 -24.20 19.90
C MET A 1 -35.91 -23.76 21.36
N ILE A 2 -35.17 -22.73 21.76
CA ILE A 2 -35.26 -22.16 23.10
C ILE A 2 -36.55 -21.31 23.15
N LYS A 3 -37.39 -21.54 24.16
CA LYS A 3 -38.64 -20.78 24.34
C LYS A 3 -38.26 -19.30 24.57
N PRO A 4 -38.83 -18.34 23.84
CA PRO A 4 -38.47 -16.93 24.01
C PRO A 4 -38.77 -16.53 25.45
N ILE A 5 -37.74 -16.02 26.15
CA ILE A 5 -37.87 -15.51 27.51
C ILE A 5 -38.59 -14.17 27.40
N ASN A 6 -39.69 -14.00 28.12
CA ASN A 6 -40.39 -12.73 28.18
C ASN A 6 -39.56 -11.76 29.04
N ARG A 7 -38.83 -10.86 28.40
CA ARG A 7 -37.97 -9.87 29.06
C ARG A 7 -38.74 -8.57 29.22
N GLU A 8 -39.01 -8.17 30.46
CA GLU A 8 -39.53 -6.83 30.75
C GLU A 8 -38.43 -5.79 30.55
N ASN A 9 -38.70 -4.78 29.73
CA ASN A 9 -37.80 -3.66 29.47
C ASN A 9 -38.39 -2.37 30.05
N TRP A 10 -37.81 -1.85 31.12
CA TRP A 10 -38.22 -0.58 31.76
C TRP A 10 -37.52 0.66 31.15
N GLY A 11 -36.82 0.49 30.03
CA GLY A 11 -36.20 1.57 29.27
C GLY A 11 -37.24 2.52 28.69
N LYS A 12 -37.04 3.83 28.88
CA LYS A 12 -37.95 4.88 28.39
C LYS A 12 -37.76 5.20 26.90
N ILE A 13 -36.67 4.73 26.30
CA ILE A 13 -36.30 4.99 24.90
C ILE A 13 -36.45 3.68 24.14
N THR A 14 -37.35 3.66 23.16
CA THR A 14 -37.48 2.56 22.22
C THR A 14 -36.32 2.63 21.21
N PRO A 15 -35.51 1.57 21.05
CA PRO A 15 -34.49 1.56 20.00
C PRO A 15 -35.17 1.69 18.64
N LYS A 16 -34.85 2.76 17.90
CA LYS A 16 -35.32 2.99 16.52
C LYS A 16 -34.52 2.22 15.47
N LEU A 17 -33.40 1.63 15.87
CA LEU A 17 -32.50 0.89 14.99
C LEU A 17 -32.85 -0.59 15.04
N GLU A 18 -32.89 -1.21 13.86
CA GLU A 18 -33.01 -2.66 13.74
C GLU A 18 -31.79 -3.35 14.37
N GLN A 19 -31.99 -4.57 14.86
CA GLN A 19 -30.91 -5.38 15.39
C GLN A 19 -29.94 -5.73 14.25
N SER A 20 -28.69 -5.27 14.36
CA SER A 20 -27.64 -5.60 13.40
C SER A 20 -26.97 -6.93 13.74
N ASP A 21 -26.58 -7.68 12.70
CA ASP A 21 -25.68 -8.82 12.85
C ASP A 21 -24.25 -8.30 13.09
N LEU A 22 -23.70 -8.60 14.26
CA LEU A 22 -22.38 -8.13 14.68
C LEU A 22 -21.23 -8.87 13.96
N THR A 23 -21.50 -10.02 13.34
CA THR A 23 -20.51 -10.80 12.56
C THR A 23 -20.48 -10.39 11.10
N LYS A 24 -21.49 -9.66 10.64
CA LYS A 24 -21.69 -9.27 9.25
C LYS A 24 -20.49 -8.56 8.64
N ILE A 25 -19.80 -7.71 9.40
CA ILE A 25 -18.61 -7.01 8.91
C ILE A 25 -17.49 -7.97 8.46
N GLN A 26 -17.30 -9.09 9.18
CA GLN A 26 -16.30 -10.10 8.84
C GLN A 26 -16.74 -10.90 7.62
N ILE A 27 -17.99 -11.35 7.63
CA ILE A 27 -18.57 -12.19 6.58
C ILE A 27 -18.63 -11.44 5.26
N ASP A 28 -19.17 -10.22 5.25
CA ASP A 28 -19.31 -9.41 4.04
C ASP A 28 -17.94 -9.04 3.47
N SER A 29 -16.98 -8.66 4.31
CA SER A 29 -15.62 -8.31 3.86
C SER A 29 -14.91 -9.49 3.20
N TYR A 30 -15.00 -10.68 3.79
CA TYR A 30 -14.37 -11.87 3.24
C TYR A 30 -15.09 -12.37 1.98
N LYS A 31 -16.43 -12.26 1.93
CA LYS A 31 -17.21 -12.55 0.73
C LYS A 31 -16.77 -11.65 -0.43
N GLN A 32 -16.66 -10.34 -0.21
CA GLN A 32 -16.19 -9.40 -1.21
C GLN A 32 -14.76 -9.73 -1.68
N PHE A 33 -13.88 -10.10 -0.75
CA PHE A 33 -12.53 -10.54 -1.11
C PHE A 33 -12.53 -11.74 -2.05
N LEU A 34 -13.37 -12.75 -1.82
CA LEU A 34 -13.47 -13.91 -2.70
C LEU A 34 -14.11 -13.60 -4.06
N GLU A 35 -15.14 -12.75 -4.08
CA GLU A 35 -15.91 -12.43 -5.29
C GLU A 35 -15.18 -11.44 -6.21
N GLU A 36 -14.51 -10.44 -5.63
CA GLU A 36 -13.92 -9.31 -6.36
C GLU A 36 -12.41 -9.19 -6.10
N GLY A 37 -12.01 -9.18 -4.82
CA GLY A 37 -10.66 -8.80 -4.42
C GLY A 37 -9.54 -9.67 -4.97
N ILE A 38 -9.75 -10.99 -5.09
CA ILE A 38 -8.78 -11.89 -5.73
C ILE A 38 -8.61 -11.54 -7.21
N SER A 39 -9.72 -11.34 -7.93
CA SER A 39 -9.69 -11.05 -9.37
C SER A 39 -9.09 -9.67 -9.64
N GLU A 40 -9.40 -8.67 -8.83
CA GLU A 40 -8.80 -7.33 -8.92
C GLU A 40 -7.28 -7.38 -8.69
N SER A 41 -6.84 -8.10 -7.64
CA SER A 41 -5.42 -8.21 -7.31
C SER A 41 -4.62 -8.92 -8.40
N LEU A 42 -5.19 -9.94 -9.05
CA LEU A 42 -4.54 -10.65 -10.14
C LEU A 42 -4.50 -9.82 -11.42
N THR A 43 -5.58 -9.08 -11.74
CA THR A 43 -5.63 -8.27 -12.97
C THR A 43 -4.77 -7.01 -12.88
N GLU A 44 -4.53 -6.46 -11.70
CA GLU A 44 -3.61 -5.33 -11.49
C GLU A 44 -2.16 -5.65 -11.88
N LEU A 45 -1.76 -6.94 -11.86
CA LEU A 45 -0.44 -7.37 -12.31
C LEU A 45 -0.30 -7.38 -13.83
N ASN A 46 -1.40 -7.28 -14.57
CA ASN A 46 -1.38 -7.40 -16.02
C ASN A 46 -0.96 -6.10 -16.71
N PRO A 47 -0.29 -6.19 -17.88
CA PRO A 47 0.33 -7.40 -18.43
C PRO A 47 1.68 -7.69 -17.77
N ILE A 48 1.97 -8.97 -17.50
CA ILE A 48 3.29 -9.41 -17.06
C ILE A 48 4.13 -9.71 -18.30
N LYS A 49 5.20 -8.95 -18.51
CA LYS A 49 6.08 -9.11 -19.67
C LYS A 49 7.35 -9.86 -19.32
N ASP A 50 7.92 -10.56 -20.31
CA ASP A 50 9.23 -11.17 -20.17
C ASP A 50 10.33 -10.11 -19.99
N PHE A 51 11.54 -10.53 -19.60
CA PHE A 51 12.67 -9.62 -19.35
C PHE A 51 12.99 -8.71 -20.55
N THR A 52 12.78 -9.20 -21.78
CA THR A 52 13.02 -8.40 -22.99
C THR A 52 11.83 -7.50 -23.36
N GLY A 53 10.66 -7.78 -22.80
CA GLY A 53 9.38 -7.14 -23.12
C GLY A 53 8.88 -7.39 -24.54
N LYS A 54 9.44 -8.38 -25.25
CA LYS A 54 9.26 -8.57 -26.70
C LYS A 54 8.89 -9.98 -27.10
N VAL A 55 9.03 -10.98 -26.23
CA VAL A 55 8.82 -12.39 -26.60
C VAL A 55 7.48 -12.89 -26.07
N PHE A 56 7.23 -12.69 -24.77
CA PHE A 56 6.06 -13.23 -24.09
C PHE A 56 5.35 -12.19 -23.25
N GLU A 57 4.03 -12.24 -23.29
CA GLU A 57 3.13 -11.48 -22.44
C GLU A 57 2.17 -12.44 -21.75
N PHE A 58 2.07 -12.32 -20.42
CA PHE A 58 1.23 -13.15 -19.57
C PHE A 58 0.15 -12.30 -18.91
N GLU A 59 -1.08 -12.81 -18.91
CA GLU A 59 -2.23 -12.12 -18.35
C GLU A 59 -3.10 -13.09 -17.53
N PHE A 60 -3.56 -12.64 -16.36
CA PHE A 60 -4.67 -13.26 -15.64
C PHE A 60 -6.00 -12.82 -16.26
N LEU A 61 -6.84 -13.76 -16.70
CA LEU A 61 -8.15 -13.48 -17.31
C LEU A 61 -9.29 -13.53 -16.29
N SER A 62 -9.28 -14.54 -15.43
CA SER A 62 -10.31 -14.75 -14.41
C SER A 62 -9.78 -15.62 -13.28
N SER A 63 -10.50 -15.65 -12.15
CA SER A 63 -10.22 -16.55 -11.04
C SER A 63 -11.50 -17.18 -10.51
N ARG A 64 -11.37 -18.36 -9.88
CA ARG A 64 -12.48 -19.01 -9.19
C ARG A 64 -11.99 -19.76 -7.96
N VAL A 65 -12.80 -19.73 -6.91
CA VAL A 65 -12.59 -20.51 -5.69
C VAL A 65 -13.49 -21.73 -5.75
N GLY A 66 -12.91 -22.91 -5.54
CA GLY A 66 -13.65 -24.17 -5.50
C GLY A 66 -14.40 -24.36 -4.19
N LEU A 67 -14.87 -25.60 -3.96
CA LEU A 67 -15.53 -25.97 -2.71
C LEU A 67 -14.54 -26.61 -1.74
N PRO A 68 -14.69 -26.37 -0.41
CA PRO A 68 -13.93 -27.09 0.59
C PRO A 68 -14.20 -28.60 0.51
N LYS A 69 -13.14 -29.41 0.66
CA LYS A 69 -13.23 -30.87 0.61
C LYS A 69 -13.77 -31.48 1.92
N ILE A 70 -13.67 -30.75 3.02
CA ILE A 70 -14.04 -31.18 4.36
C ILE A 70 -14.87 -30.11 5.05
N THR A 71 -15.59 -30.48 6.10
CA THR A 71 -16.34 -29.52 6.92
C THR A 71 -15.43 -28.90 7.99
N PRO A 72 -15.80 -27.73 8.55
CA PRO A 72 -15.10 -27.11 9.68
C PRO A 72 -14.85 -28.07 10.85
N LYS A 73 -15.87 -28.86 11.23
CA LYS A 73 -15.76 -29.84 12.31
C LYS A 73 -14.68 -30.89 12.04
N VAL A 74 -14.63 -31.42 10.82
CA VAL A 74 -13.62 -32.41 10.42
C VAL A 74 -12.22 -31.79 10.38
N ALA A 75 -12.09 -30.51 10.00
CA ALA A 75 -10.81 -29.81 10.01
C ALA A 75 -10.23 -29.73 11.43
N ILE A 76 -11.07 -29.41 12.43
CA ILE A 76 -10.69 -29.40 13.84
C ILE A 76 -10.30 -30.80 14.32
N GLU A 77 -11.15 -31.81 14.09
CA GLU A 77 -10.91 -33.19 14.54
C GLU A 77 -9.62 -33.80 13.95
N LYS A 78 -9.29 -33.45 12.70
CA LYS A 78 -8.11 -33.96 12.00
C LYS A 78 -6.85 -33.09 12.16
N GLY A 79 -6.95 -31.93 12.82
CA GLY A 79 -5.80 -31.04 12.95
C GLY A 79 -5.37 -30.36 11.64
N VAL A 80 -6.27 -30.16 10.69
CA VAL A 80 -5.98 -29.60 9.35
C VAL A 80 -6.67 -28.25 9.13
N THR A 81 -6.31 -27.54 8.07
CA THR A 81 -6.92 -26.26 7.69
C THR A 81 -8.24 -26.47 6.94
N PHE A 82 -9.25 -25.65 7.24
CA PHE A 82 -10.48 -25.58 6.46
C PHE A 82 -10.28 -24.62 5.28
N GLU A 83 -10.13 -25.17 4.08
CA GLU A 83 -9.70 -24.44 2.89
C GLU A 83 -10.36 -24.96 1.61
N ALA A 84 -10.29 -24.17 0.54
CA ALA A 84 -10.78 -24.51 -0.79
C ALA A 84 -9.76 -24.18 -1.88
N PRO A 85 -9.76 -24.89 -3.01
CA PRO A 85 -8.77 -24.69 -4.05
C PRO A 85 -9.06 -23.42 -4.87
N LEU A 86 -8.06 -22.55 -5.03
CA LEU A 86 -8.09 -21.37 -5.88
C LEU A 86 -7.47 -21.67 -7.25
N TRP A 87 -8.20 -21.31 -8.30
CA TRP A 87 -7.80 -21.46 -9.69
C TRP A 87 -7.81 -20.10 -10.39
N ALA A 88 -6.93 -19.93 -11.38
CA ALA A 88 -6.94 -18.80 -12.27
C ALA A 88 -6.85 -19.24 -13.73
N THR A 89 -7.62 -18.59 -14.60
CA THR A 89 -7.46 -18.73 -16.05
C THR A 89 -6.43 -17.71 -16.50
N VAL A 90 -5.37 -18.18 -17.14
CA VAL A 90 -4.26 -17.36 -17.59
C VAL A 90 -4.12 -17.45 -19.11
N LYS A 91 -3.58 -16.40 -19.71
CA LYS A 91 -3.30 -16.30 -21.14
C LYS A 91 -1.84 -15.95 -21.33
N LEU A 92 -1.12 -16.79 -22.08
CA LEU A 92 0.23 -16.54 -22.53
C LEU A 92 0.21 -16.21 -24.01
N THR A 93 0.68 -15.02 -24.37
CA THR A 93 0.76 -14.53 -25.75
C THR A 93 2.22 -14.50 -26.18
N ASN A 94 2.55 -15.18 -27.28
CA ASN A 94 3.83 -15.00 -27.97
C ASN A 94 3.72 -13.80 -28.90
N LEU A 95 4.48 -12.74 -28.63
CA LEU A 95 4.36 -11.47 -29.35
C LEU A 95 4.89 -11.55 -30.79
N HIS A 96 5.80 -12.48 -31.10
CA HIS A 96 6.32 -12.68 -32.45
C HIS A 96 5.35 -13.43 -33.35
N SER A 97 4.83 -14.57 -32.88
CA SER A 97 3.90 -15.40 -33.67
C SER A 97 2.44 -14.95 -33.55
N LYS A 98 2.13 -14.07 -32.58
CA LYS A 98 0.77 -13.72 -32.15
C LYS A 98 -0.06 -14.91 -31.67
N ALA A 99 0.57 -16.05 -31.40
CA ALA A 99 -0.12 -17.22 -30.87
C ALA A 99 -0.44 -17.01 -29.38
N THR A 100 -1.67 -17.32 -29.00
CA THR A 100 -2.14 -17.25 -27.62
C THR A 100 -2.47 -18.65 -27.11
N GLN A 101 -2.04 -18.96 -25.88
CA GLN A 101 -2.43 -20.17 -25.16
C GLN A 101 -3.16 -19.76 -23.90
N GLN A 102 -4.33 -20.34 -23.67
CA GLN A 102 -5.09 -20.14 -22.43
C GLN A 102 -5.12 -21.44 -21.65
N GLN A 103 -4.90 -21.35 -20.34
CA GLN A 103 -4.89 -22.49 -19.46
C GLN A 103 -5.44 -22.10 -18.09
N GLU A 104 -6.17 -23.02 -17.46
CA GLU A 104 -6.51 -22.90 -16.04
C GLU A 104 -5.39 -23.48 -15.19
N ILE A 105 -4.88 -22.69 -14.24
CA ILE A 105 -3.81 -23.08 -13.32
C ILE A 105 -4.30 -23.08 -11.89
N PHE A 106 -3.79 -24.01 -11.10
CA PHE A 106 -4.01 -24.05 -9.66
C PHE A 106 -3.04 -23.08 -8.97
N LEU A 107 -3.57 -22.12 -8.20
CA LEU A 107 -2.76 -21.14 -7.48
C LEU A 107 -2.43 -21.58 -6.05
N GLY A 108 -3.21 -22.50 -5.49
CA GLY A 108 -3.08 -22.96 -4.10
C GLY A 108 -4.44 -23.11 -3.44
N ASP A 109 -4.44 -23.59 -2.20
CA ASP A 109 -5.63 -23.62 -1.37
C ASP A 109 -5.72 -22.32 -0.55
N ILE A 110 -6.94 -21.80 -0.38
CA ILE A 110 -7.22 -20.60 0.40
C ILE A 110 -8.05 -20.95 1.63
N PRO A 111 -7.66 -20.54 2.85
CA PRO A 111 -8.44 -20.81 4.06
C PRO A 111 -9.82 -20.17 3.97
N MET A 112 -10.87 -20.94 4.25
CA MET A 112 -12.26 -20.52 4.10
C MET A 112 -12.85 -20.06 5.42
N MET A 113 -13.67 -19.01 5.37
CA MET A 113 -14.38 -18.51 6.54
C MET A 113 -15.58 -19.41 6.86
N THR A 114 -15.77 -19.72 8.14
CA THR A 114 -16.96 -20.40 8.66
C THR A 114 -18.15 -19.46 8.66
N ASN A 115 -19.34 -20.03 8.82
CA ASN A 115 -20.60 -19.30 9.00
C ASN A 115 -20.68 -18.47 10.30
N THR A 116 -19.69 -18.56 11.19
CA THR A 116 -19.57 -17.73 12.40
C THR A 116 -18.53 -16.61 12.25
N GLY A 117 -17.92 -16.44 11.08
CA GLY A 117 -16.90 -15.41 10.84
C GLY A 117 -15.49 -15.79 11.32
N THR A 118 -15.22 -17.08 11.51
CA THR A 118 -13.93 -17.60 12.00
C THR A 118 -13.22 -18.42 10.91
N PHE A 119 -11.95 -18.75 11.14
CA PHE A 119 -11.14 -19.62 10.28
C PHE A 119 -10.60 -20.79 11.09
N ILE A 120 -10.41 -21.94 10.46
CA ILE A 120 -9.72 -23.07 11.10
C ILE A 120 -8.39 -23.28 10.41
N ILE A 121 -7.30 -23.06 11.14
CA ILE A 121 -5.93 -23.18 10.66
C ILE A 121 -5.23 -24.27 11.47
N ASN A 122 -4.82 -25.36 10.82
CA ASN A 122 -4.21 -26.52 11.47
C ASN A 122 -5.04 -27.04 12.66
N GLY A 123 -6.35 -27.16 12.47
CA GLY A 123 -7.31 -27.61 13.48
C GLY A 123 -7.64 -26.61 14.59
N VAL A 124 -7.06 -25.41 14.58
CA VAL A 124 -7.31 -24.37 15.59
C VAL A 124 -8.19 -23.28 15.01
N GLU A 125 -9.28 -22.97 15.70
CA GLU A 125 -10.16 -21.86 15.35
C GLU A 125 -9.50 -20.50 15.65
N ARG A 126 -9.55 -19.59 14.68
CA ARG A 126 -8.90 -18.29 14.70
C ARG A 126 -9.85 -17.23 14.15
N VAL A 127 -9.64 -15.99 14.57
CA VAL A 127 -10.39 -14.83 14.09
C VAL A 127 -9.40 -13.81 13.54
N VAL A 128 -9.71 -13.26 12.37
CA VAL A 128 -9.01 -12.09 11.84
C VAL A 128 -9.61 -10.85 12.47
N VAL A 129 -8.78 -10.00 13.06
CA VAL A 129 -9.22 -8.80 13.76
C VAL A 129 -9.01 -7.59 12.87
N ASN A 130 -10.03 -6.73 12.76
CA ASN A 130 -9.92 -5.49 12.02
C ASN A 130 -8.87 -4.57 12.64
N GLN A 131 -7.96 -4.07 11.80
CA GLN A 131 -6.96 -3.09 12.21
C GLN A 131 -7.37 -1.69 11.76
N VAL A 132 -7.20 -0.70 12.64
CA VAL A 132 -7.36 0.70 12.29
C VAL A 132 -6.01 1.24 11.86
N VAL A 133 -5.88 1.59 10.58
CA VAL A 133 -4.67 2.17 10.00
C VAL A 133 -4.96 3.58 9.49
N ARG A 134 -3.92 4.41 9.38
CA ARG A 134 -4.05 5.75 8.78
C ARG A 134 -4.42 5.59 7.30
N SER A 135 -5.40 6.37 6.84
CA SER A 135 -5.79 6.37 5.44
C SER A 135 -4.66 6.88 4.54
N PRO A 136 -4.62 6.48 3.26
CA PRO A 136 -3.80 7.15 2.28
C PRO A 136 -4.14 8.63 2.19
N GLY A 137 -3.16 9.48 1.90
CA GLY A 137 -3.34 10.92 1.80
C GLY A 137 -2.09 11.72 2.15
N VAL A 138 -2.27 13.03 2.25
CA VAL A 138 -1.21 13.97 2.64
C VAL A 138 -1.49 14.47 4.05
N TYR A 139 -0.55 14.25 4.96
CA TYR A 139 -0.64 14.64 6.36
C TYR A 139 0.33 15.78 6.64
N PHE A 140 -0.14 16.81 7.33
CA PHE A 140 0.70 17.92 7.77
C PHE A 140 0.83 17.91 9.29
N THR A 141 2.07 18.01 9.77
CA THR A 141 2.38 18.07 11.20
C THR A 141 3.07 19.39 11.50
N ARG A 142 2.69 20.02 12.62
CA ARG A 142 3.34 21.22 13.16
C ARG A 142 3.83 20.91 14.57
N GLU A 143 5.13 21.02 14.79
CA GLU A 143 5.77 20.80 16.09
C GLU A 143 6.56 22.03 16.51
N VAL A 144 6.43 22.43 17.77
CA VAL A 144 7.23 23.52 18.33
C VAL A 144 8.56 22.96 18.74
N ASP A 145 9.61 23.46 18.10
CA ASP A 145 10.97 23.08 18.40
C ASP A 145 11.39 23.53 19.80
N PRO A 146 11.76 22.62 20.72
CA PRO A 146 12.00 23.01 22.12
C PRO A 146 13.20 23.95 22.32
N HIS A 147 14.15 23.96 21.39
CA HIS A 147 15.38 24.74 21.54
C HIS A 147 15.26 26.13 20.92
N SER A 148 14.67 26.23 19.73
CA SER A 148 14.48 27.51 19.02
C SER A 148 13.13 28.18 19.31
N GLY A 149 12.17 27.45 19.90
CA GLY A 149 10.79 27.91 20.09
C GLY A 149 9.99 28.05 18.79
N ARG A 150 10.60 27.72 17.64
CA ARG A 150 9.99 27.87 16.33
C ARG A 150 9.09 26.69 15.99
N ALA A 151 7.94 26.97 15.37
CA ALA A 151 7.10 25.94 14.79
C ALA A 151 7.72 25.39 13.49
N LEU A 152 8.12 24.12 13.51
CA LEU A 152 8.58 23.37 12.35
C LEU A 152 7.42 22.58 11.75
N HIS A 153 7.47 22.42 10.43
CA HIS A 153 6.41 21.78 9.67
C HIS A 153 6.96 20.58 8.92
N GLN A 154 6.15 19.53 8.82
CA GLN A 154 6.41 18.35 8.03
C GLN A 154 5.17 17.98 7.22
N ALA A 155 5.36 17.53 5.99
CA ALA A 155 4.33 16.89 5.18
C ALA A 155 4.70 15.42 4.94
N GLU A 156 3.74 14.51 5.07
CA GLU A 156 3.89 13.07 4.80
C GLU A 156 2.86 12.65 3.76
N ILE A 157 3.33 12.21 2.60
CA ILE A 157 2.51 11.70 1.50
C ILE A 157 2.50 10.17 1.62
N ARG A 158 1.34 9.62 1.95
CA ARG A 158 1.12 8.19 2.16
C ARG A 158 0.28 7.62 1.03
N PRO A 159 0.85 6.86 0.10
CA PRO A 159 0.06 6.20 -0.93
C PRO A 159 -0.69 5.00 -0.34
N MET A 160 -1.69 4.51 -1.09
CA MET A 160 -2.37 3.23 -0.79
C MET A 160 -1.39 2.06 -0.87
N ARG A 161 -0.48 2.10 -1.85
CA ARG A 161 0.59 1.12 -2.09
C ARG A 161 1.84 1.84 -2.56
N GLY A 162 3.01 1.34 -2.18
CA GLY A 162 4.30 1.89 -2.58
C GLY A 162 4.94 2.81 -1.54
N SER A 163 5.89 3.61 -2.02
CA SER A 163 6.82 4.35 -1.16
C SER A 163 6.23 5.61 -0.54
N TRP A 164 6.59 5.88 0.72
CA TRP A 164 6.19 7.10 1.42
C TRP A 164 7.16 8.23 1.11
N LEU A 165 6.65 9.45 0.95
CA LEU A 165 7.45 10.65 0.76
C LEU A 165 7.20 11.63 1.90
N GLU A 166 8.26 12.00 2.60
CA GLU A 166 8.22 13.02 3.65
C GLU A 166 8.95 14.29 3.17
N VAL A 167 8.36 15.46 3.42
CA VAL A 167 8.98 16.77 3.23
C VAL A 167 9.11 17.43 4.60
N ILE A 168 10.32 17.84 4.98
CA ILE A 168 10.63 18.28 6.34
C ILE A 168 11.30 19.65 6.28
N VAL A 169 10.72 20.61 7.01
CA VAL A 169 11.30 21.93 7.26
C VAL A 169 12.20 21.85 8.48
N SER A 170 13.47 22.19 8.32
CA SER A 170 14.42 22.25 9.42
C SER A 170 14.53 23.66 10.03
N ARG A 171 15.20 23.77 11.19
CA ARG A 171 15.37 25.04 11.93
C ARG A 171 16.11 26.12 11.14
N ASN A 172 16.95 25.73 10.18
CA ASN A 172 17.79 26.62 9.39
C ASN A 172 17.24 26.83 7.96
N ASP A 173 15.91 26.79 7.82
CA ASP A 173 15.16 27.03 6.58
C ASP A 173 15.46 26.05 5.44
N HIS A 174 16.16 24.95 5.73
CA HIS A 174 16.45 23.93 4.75
C HIS A 174 15.29 22.95 4.64
N LEU A 175 14.80 22.77 3.41
CA LEU A 175 13.80 21.78 3.02
C LEU A 175 14.50 20.49 2.62
N SER A 176 14.10 19.40 3.26
CA SER A 176 14.61 18.07 2.95
C SER A 176 13.48 17.11 2.61
N VAL A 177 13.74 16.20 1.68
CA VAL A 177 12.85 15.10 1.32
C VAL A 177 13.41 13.78 1.83
N ARG A 178 12.52 12.83 2.10
CA ARG A 178 12.86 11.49 2.54
C ARG A 178 11.90 10.48 1.94
N ILE A 179 12.42 9.43 1.30
CA ILE A 179 11.60 8.33 0.79
C ILE A 179 11.80 7.10 1.66
N ASP A 180 10.71 6.41 2.03
CA ASP A 180 10.73 5.15 2.80
C ASP A 180 11.63 5.17 4.05
N ARG A 181 11.69 6.34 4.71
CA ARG A 181 12.54 6.57 5.88
C ARG A 181 14.05 6.37 5.64
N HIS A 182 14.51 6.39 4.39
CA HIS A 182 15.92 6.44 4.00
C HIS A 182 16.56 7.79 4.36
N ARG A 183 17.76 8.07 3.83
CA ARG A 183 18.49 9.31 4.10
C ARG A 183 17.77 10.52 3.53
N LYS A 184 17.90 11.66 4.23
CA LYS A 184 17.41 12.94 3.75
C LYS A 184 18.21 13.41 2.53
N VAL A 185 17.51 13.98 1.57
CA VAL A 185 18.08 14.67 0.40
C VAL A 185 17.49 16.08 0.37
N SER A 186 18.20 17.06 -0.18
CA SER A 186 17.65 18.41 -0.37
C SER A 186 16.39 18.33 -1.24
N ALA A 187 15.34 19.07 -0.88
CA ALA A 187 14.09 19.05 -1.64
C ALA A 187 14.29 19.52 -3.09
N THR A 188 15.22 20.46 -3.31
CA THR A 188 15.58 20.97 -4.64
C THR A 188 16.24 19.91 -5.52
N THR A 189 16.98 18.95 -4.94
CA THR A 189 17.54 17.82 -5.69
C THR A 189 16.41 16.96 -6.30
N LEU A 190 15.31 16.73 -5.56
CA LEU A 190 14.14 16.05 -6.12
C LEU A 190 13.50 16.87 -7.25
N VAL A 191 13.37 18.19 -7.06
CA VAL A 191 12.81 19.07 -8.09
C VAL A 191 13.67 19.08 -9.37
N ARG A 192 15.00 19.08 -9.24
CA ARG A 192 15.91 18.91 -10.39
C ARG A 192 15.74 17.56 -11.06
N ALA A 193 15.66 16.48 -10.29
CA ALA A 193 15.45 15.13 -10.81
C ALA A 193 14.12 15.01 -11.58
N LEU A 194 13.13 15.85 -11.28
CA LEU A 194 11.86 15.96 -12.01
C LEU A 194 11.94 16.81 -13.29
N GLY A 195 13.07 17.44 -13.57
CA GLY A 195 13.34 18.12 -14.84
C GLY A 195 13.62 19.64 -14.76
N PHE A 196 13.51 20.25 -13.58
CA PHE A 196 13.83 21.69 -13.39
C PHE A 196 15.32 21.85 -13.07
N SER A 197 16.15 21.85 -14.12
CA SER A 197 17.60 21.75 -13.95
C SER A 197 18.24 23.00 -13.34
N GLU A 198 17.73 24.20 -13.61
CA GLU A 198 18.40 25.45 -13.23
C GLU A 198 17.85 26.08 -11.94
N ASN A 199 18.71 26.73 -11.15
CA ASN A 199 18.31 27.40 -9.90
C ASN A 199 17.23 28.46 -10.14
N ALA A 200 17.36 29.23 -11.23
CA ALA A 200 16.41 30.30 -11.57
C ALA A 200 15.01 29.73 -11.83
N GLN A 201 14.93 28.60 -12.55
CA GLN A 201 13.66 27.90 -12.81
C GLN A 201 13.02 27.42 -11.51
N ILE A 202 13.80 26.85 -10.60
CA ILE A 202 13.30 26.39 -9.30
C ILE A 202 12.82 27.57 -8.45
N GLN A 203 13.54 28.70 -8.44
CA GLN A 203 13.12 29.91 -7.72
C GLN A 203 11.82 30.49 -8.29
N GLU A 204 11.70 30.53 -9.62
CA GLU A 204 10.49 31.01 -10.29
C GLU A 204 9.28 30.12 -9.97
N LEU A 205 9.47 28.79 -9.98
CA LEU A 205 8.42 27.79 -9.71
C LEU A 205 7.75 27.97 -8.34
N PHE A 206 8.49 28.47 -7.35
CA PHE A 206 8.00 28.64 -5.97
C PHE A 206 7.87 30.10 -5.55
N SER A 207 7.97 31.05 -6.50
CA SER A 207 7.99 32.49 -6.21
C SER A 207 6.68 33.02 -5.62
N ASP A 208 5.56 32.36 -5.90
CA ASP A 208 4.24 32.68 -5.38
C ASP A 208 4.00 32.18 -3.95
N VAL A 209 4.75 31.15 -3.52
CA VAL A 209 4.60 30.51 -2.20
C VAL A 209 5.72 30.86 -1.22
N ASP A 210 6.98 31.02 -1.66
CA ASP A 210 8.14 31.37 -0.82
C ASP A 210 8.27 32.89 -0.66
N THR A 211 7.23 33.50 -0.08
CA THR A 211 7.09 34.97 0.03
C THR A 211 7.57 35.55 1.35
N ASN A 212 8.01 34.71 2.30
CA ASN A 212 8.44 35.15 3.62
C ASN A 212 9.84 35.78 3.56
N LYS A 213 9.93 37.06 3.93
CA LYS A 213 11.21 37.81 3.93
C LYS A 213 12.21 37.32 4.97
N ASP A 214 11.73 36.79 6.09
CA ASP A 214 12.55 36.31 7.19
C ASP A 214 12.99 34.85 7.00
N HIS A 215 12.27 34.10 6.15
CA HIS A 215 12.50 32.68 5.90
C HIS A 215 12.42 32.37 4.41
N GLN A 216 13.55 32.44 3.72
CA GLN A 216 13.66 32.09 2.31
C GLN A 216 14.03 30.61 2.15
N TYR A 217 13.03 29.75 2.10
CA TYR A 217 13.24 28.30 2.16
C TYR A 217 13.91 27.75 0.89
N VAL A 218 13.47 28.19 -0.28
CA VAL A 218 13.95 27.69 -1.57
C VAL A 218 15.39 28.14 -1.79
N ALA A 219 15.68 29.43 -1.58
CA ALA A 219 17.04 29.96 -1.70
C ALA A 219 18.01 29.27 -0.73
N THR A 220 17.61 29.09 0.53
CA THR A 220 18.43 28.40 1.54
C THR A 220 18.65 26.92 1.20
N THR A 221 17.67 26.28 0.58
CA THR A 221 17.77 24.88 0.17
C THR A 221 18.68 24.73 -1.05
N LEU A 222 18.57 25.60 -2.04
CA LEU A 222 19.46 25.63 -3.22
C LEU A 222 20.93 25.84 -2.84
N LEU A 223 21.22 26.66 -1.82
CA LEU A 223 22.59 26.86 -1.31
C LEU A 223 23.20 25.60 -0.67
N LYS A 224 22.36 24.68 -0.18
CA LYS A 224 22.78 23.42 0.46
C LYS A 224 22.65 22.22 -0.47
N ASP A 225 22.09 22.43 -1.66
CA ASP A 225 21.99 21.41 -2.70
C ASP A 225 23.35 21.22 -3.36
N THR A 226 23.89 20.01 -3.29
CA THR A 226 25.16 19.65 -3.90
C THR A 226 25.07 19.44 -5.41
N THR A 227 23.86 19.39 -5.96
CA THR A 227 23.62 19.10 -7.38
C THR A 227 23.37 20.37 -8.18
N THR A 228 23.86 20.37 -9.43
CA THR A 228 23.76 21.52 -10.33
C THR A 228 22.86 21.27 -11.53
N ASN A 229 22.64 20.00 -11.89
CA ASN A 229 21.86 19.60 -13.06
C ASN A 229 21.01 18.35 -12.79
N THR A 230 20.11 18.03 -13.72
CA THR A 230 19.19 16.89 -13.61
C THR A 230 19.90 15.54 -13.48
N GLU A 231 21.02 15.32 -14.19
CA GLU A 231 21.74 14.04 -14.14
C GLU A 231 22.41 13.80 -12.79
N GLU A 232 23.09 14.82 -12.25
CA GLU A 232 23.66 14.80 -10.90
C GLU A 232 22.58 14.57 -9.85
N ALA A 233 21.44 15.25 -9.98
CA ALA A 233 20.29 15.09 -9.10
C ALA A 233 19.75 13.66 -9.11
N LEU A 234 19.59 13.05 -10.29
CA LEU A 234 19.17 11.66 -10.43
C LEU A 234 20.18 10.70 -9.78
N LEU A 235 21.48 10.92 -9.98
CA LEU A 235 22.53 10.09 -9.38
C LEU A 235 22.56 10.21 -7.87
N GLU A 236 22.51 11.43 -7.32
CA GLU A 236 22.47 11.64 -5.87
C GLU A 236 21.21 11.00 -5.25
N PHE A 237 20.05 11.21 -5.88
CA PHE A 237 18.80 10.64 -5.42
C PHE A 237 18.83 9.10 -5.43
N TYR A 238 19.30 8.51 -6.53
CA TYR A 238 19.48 7.06 -6.66
C TYR A 238 20.43 6.50 -5.60
N GLN A 239 21.58 7.14 -5.38
CA GLN A 239 22.55 6.72 -4.37
C GLN A 239 21.95 6.76 -2.95
N LYS A 240 21.17 7.79 -2.61
CA LYS A 240 20.62 7.96 -1.25
C LYS A 240 19.48 6.99 -0.95
N ILE A 241 18.75 6.55 -1.97
CA ILE A 241 17.66 5.58 -1.84
C ILE A 241 18.18 4.14 -1.82
N ARG A 242 19.22 3.80 -2.61
CA ARG A 242 19.67 2.40 -2.80
C ARG A 242 20.85 1.90 -1.94
N GLN A 243 21.38 2.66 -0.98
CA GLN A 243 22.36 2.14 0.00
C GLN A 243 21.61 1.21 0.99
N SER A 244 21.50 -0.13 0.89
CA SER A 244 22.49 -1.23 0.74
C SER A 244 21.83 -2.60 0.37
N PRO A 245 22.58 -3.70 0.05
CA PRO A 245 24.04 -3.83 0.04
C PRO A 245 24.66 -3.78 -1.36
N SER A 246 25.97 -3.59 -1.38
CA SER A 246 26.87 -3.58 -2.53
C SER A 246 26.46 -4.57 -3.64
N PRO A 247 26.77 -4.27 -4.92
CA PRO A 247 26.66 -5.29 -5.96
C PRO A 247 27.41 -6.55 -5.47
N PRO A 248 26.89 -7.77 -5.68
CA PRO A 248 27.66 -8.96 -5.41
C PRO A 248 29.00 -8.79 -6.12
N ASN A 249 30.10 -8.94 -5.39
CA ASN A 249 31.41 -9.05 -6.00
C ASN A 249 31.28 -10.12 -7.08
N VAL A 250 31.30 -9.69 -8.34
CA VAL A 250 31.45 -10.58 -9.47
C VAL A 250 32.91 -11.04 -9.38
N LEU A 251 33.11 -12.18 -8.71
CA LEU A 251 34.27 -13.04 -8.90
C LEU A 251 33.95 -13.97 -10.07
#